data_AF-A0A810N080-F1
#
_entry.id   AF-A0A810N080-F1
#
_cell.length_a   1.000
_cell.length_b   1.000
_cell.length_c   1.000
_cell.angle_alpha   90.00
_cell.angle_beta   90.00
_cell.angle_gamma   90.00
#
_symmetry.space_group_name_H-M   'P 1'
#
loop_
_entity.id
_entity.type
_entity.pdbx_description
1 polymer ?
#
loop_
_entity_poly.entity_id
_entity_poly.type
_entity_poly.pdbx_seq_one_letter_code
_entity_poly.pdbx_strand_id
1 'polypeptide(L)'
;MTNTAAMPARVTQPRPERLRRHRAKRPPLLVVIGLCVAVVAAAGYTAWTFFAPEGNGSPLVITEPGRLVADQTVERPIEVAADNVTIRAVVLNAGGSAALRIRPGVQGTVIEDTEIRCTTRETDGIVPGGYTALRVSTYGCREPYAQTAEAPAVIVESRHDGQPYGAQAMPPVVAAPTPGPSGVGAFGPAPSGSPSPSASRSPGSGPVTLPSSWPNERNTGVPAGTRLTNSGSLELKKDGQVVSGLNINGCVDVRAKNVTIRKSKINCTRSTYSIRTYDTTVNLVVEDVEINGGGQNSAAVCCGNYTLRRVNIHNVIDGPRLGSRVTIVDSWIHDLARASGSHNDALQTTGASNIVIRHNRLDTYKASTGDPFNACLMVGSTTGPQVSNLTFEDNYCNGGNYSINIRDDTNASNIVFRRNVFGRDFRYGVVARHNLPGVTWEASNVYFDNKQPVVTD
;
A
#
# COMPACT_ATOMS: atom_id res chain seq x y z
N MET A 1 -33.95 89.77 -39.24
CA MET A 1 -32.93 89.19 -38.35
C MET A 1 -33.69 88.31 -37.35
N THR A 2 -33.81 87.00 -37.65
CA THR A 2 -33.10 85.89 -36.95
C THR A 2 -33.65 85.63 -35.54
N ASN A 3 -34.00 84.44 -35.07
CA ASN A 3 -33.94 83.07 -35.58
C ASN A 3 -34.80 82.22 -34.61
N THR A 4 -35.52 81.21 -35.10
CA THR A 4 -36.30 80.26 -34.26
C THR A 4 -35.69 78.86 -34.43
N ALA A 5 -35.27 78.21 -33.34
CA ALA A 5 -34.91 76.78 -33.28
C ALA A 5 -35.08 76.31 -31.82
N ALA A 6 -36.05 75.45 -31.47
CA ALA A 6 -36.18 74.01 -31.70
C ALA A 6 -35.35 73.15 -30.71
N MET A 7 -36.07 72.50 -29.77
CA MET A 7 -35.59 71.45 -28.85
C MET A 7 -35.64 70.06 -29.53
N PRO A 8 -34.71 69.13 -29.24
CA PRO A 8 -34.78 67.77 -29.76
C PRO A 8 -35.52 66.78 -28.81
N ALA A 9 -36.21 65.84 -29.46
CA ALA A 9 -37.06 64.80 -28.87
C ALA A 9 -36.28 63.53 -28.44
N ARG A 10 -36.91 62.81 -27.51
CA ARG A 10 -36.42 61.59 -26.83
C ARG A 10 -36.70 60.34 -27.67
N VAL A 11 -35.69 59.48 -27.83
CA VAL A 11 -35.76 58.18 -28.54
C VAL A 11 -36.26 57.07 -27.61
N THR A 12 -37.26 56.32 -28.05
CA THR A 12 -37.81 55.10 -27.42
C THR A 12 -37.35 53.84 -28.17
N GLN A 13 -36.89 52.82 -27.44
CA GLN A 13 -36.52 51.49 -27.97
C GLN A 13 -37.72 50.51 -27.98
N PRO A 14 -37.82 49.59 -28.95
CA PRO A 14 -38.90 48.59 -29.01
C PRO A 14 -38.57 47.27 -28.27
N ARG A 15 -39.62 46.63 -27.72
CA ARG A 15 -39.62 45.31 -27.05
C ARG A 15 -39.68 44.13 -28.04
N PRO A 16 -39.17 42.93 -27.69
CA PRO A 16 -39.23 41.74 -28.55
C PRO A 16 -40.53 40.92 -28.43
N GLU A 17 -40.99 40.39 -29.57
CA GLU A 17 -42.18 39.54 -29.75
C GLU A 17 -41.97 38.08 -29.30
N ARG A 18 -43.05 37.46 -28.80
CA ARG A 18 -43.15 36.04 -28.42
C ARG A 18 -43.61 35.18 -29.61
N LEU A 19 -42.83 34.15 -29.96
CA LEU A 19 -43.20 33.12 -30.92
C LEU A 19 -44.12 32.05 -30.30
N ARG A 20 -45.25 31.80 -30.97
CA ARG A 20 -46.24 30.74 -30.65
C ARG A 20 -45.81 29.39 -31.24
N ARG A 21 -45.97 28.33 -30.45
CA ARG A 21 -45.74 26.92 -30.80
C ARG A 21 -46.84 26.36 -31.71
N HIS A 22 -46.47 25.70 -32.80
CA HIS A 22 -47.34 24.81 -33.56
C HIS A 22 -47.05 23.33 -33.22
N ARG A 23 -48.12 22.59 -32.97
CA ARG A 23 -48.17 21.17 -32.59
C ARG A 23 -48.44 20.36 -33.86
N ALA A 24 -47.53 19.48 -34.27
CA ALA A 24 -47.71 18.60 -35.43
C ALA A 24 -47.84 17.12 -34.98
N LYS A 25 -48.84 16.44 -35.56
CA LYS A 25 -49.24 15.05 -35.31
C LYS A 25 -48.34 14.07 -36.08
N ARG A 26 -48.08 12.89 -35.51
CA ARG A 26 -47.37 11.75 -36.13
C ARG A 26 -48.31 10.90 -37.01
N PRO A 27 -47.79 10.23 -38.05
CA PRO A 27 -48.31 8.95 -38.52
C PRO A 27 -47.30 7.79 -38.26
N PRO A 28 -47.75 6.52 -38.30
CA PRO A 28 -46.95 5.35 -37.91
C PRO A 28 -46.19 4.74 -39.10
N LEU A 29 -45.01 4.16 -38.87
CA LEU A 29 -44.32 3.35 -39.88
C LEU A 29 -43.80 2.04 -39.29
N LEU A 30 -44.45 0.98 -39.77
CA LEU A 30 -44.02 -0.40 -40.01
C LEU A 30 -42.63 -0.85 -39.55
N VAL A 31 -42.66 -1.96 -38.79
CA VAL A 31 -41.56 -2.86 -38.46
C VAL A 31 -41.09 -3.59 -39.73
N VAL A 32 -39.80 -3.48 -40.04
CA VAL A 32 -39.09 -4.42 -40.94
C VAL A 32 -37.85 -4.89 -40.20
N ILE A 33 -37.83 -6.19 -39.90
CA ILE A 33 -36.70 -6.93 -39.34
C ILE A 33 -35.70 -7.13 -40.47
N GLY A 34 -34.52 -6.53 -40.36
CA GLY A 34 -33.41 -6.68 -41.29
C GLY A 34 -32.13 -6.98 -40.53
N LEU A 35 -31.73 -8.26 -40.56
CA LEU A 35 -30.46 -8.78 -40.07
C LEU A 35 -29.29 -8.09 -40.79
N CYS A 36 -28.39 -7.43 -40.07
CA CYS A 36 -27.08 -7.03 -40.60
C CYS A 36 -26.02 -7.25 -39.51
N VAL A 37 -25.27 -8.34 -39.67
CA VAL A 37 -24.02 -8.59 -38.97
C VAL A 37 -22.98 -7.61 -39.51
N ALA A 38 -22.47 -6.74 -38.64
CA ALA A 38 -21.28 -5.95 -38.92
C ALA A 38 -20.35 -6.01 -37.70
N VAL A 39 -19.24 -6.71 -37.89
CA VAL A 39 -18.09 -6.74 -36.98
C VAL A 39 -17.38 -5.40 -37.09
N VAL A 40 -17.41 -4.61 -36.01
CA VAL A 40 -16.44 -3.53 -35.77
C VAL A 40 -16.09 -3.54 -34.28
N ALA A 41 -14.81 -3.82 -34.03
CA ALA A 41 -14.17 -3.62 -32.75
C ALA A 41 -13.99 -2.13 -32.45
N ALA A 42 -13.91 -1.83 -31.15
CA ALA A 42 -13.45 -0.60 -30.51
C ALA A 42 -14.50 0.45 -30.09
N ALA A 43 -14.33 0.82 -28.82
CA ALA A 43 -14.81 2.01 -28.11
C ALA A 43 -16.29 2.06 -27.69
N GLY A 44 -16.51 2.06 -26.37
CA GLY A 44 -17.78 2.54 -25.82
C GLY A 44 -18.13 1.99 -24.45
N TYR A 45 -17.70 2.71 -23.41
CA TYR A 45 -18.39 2.74 -22.12
C TYR A 45 -19.90 2.96 -22.36
N THR A 46 -20.74 2.02 -21.92
CA THR A 46 -22.10 2.35 -21.51
C THR A 46 -22.35 1.68 -20.17
N ALA A 47 -22.32 2.50 -19.11
CA ALA A 47 -22.85 2.14 -17.81
C ALA A 47 -24.36 1.89 -17.96
N TRP A 48 -24.78 0.67 -17.64
CA TRP A 48 -26.17 0.36 -17.32
C TRP A 48 -26.21 -0.01 -15.85
N THR A 49 -26.69 0.92 -15.02
CA THR A 49 -27.15 0.61 -13.66
C THR A 49 -28.49 -0.10 -13.79
N PHE A 50 -28.53 -1.40 -13.54
CA PHE A 50 -29.75 -2.12 -13.23
C PHE A 50 -29.74 -2.46 -11.73
N PHE A 51 -30.69 -1.89 -10.99
CA PHE A 51 -31.18 -2.51 -9.78
C PHE A 51 -32.19 -3.59 -10.19
N ALA A 52 -31.92 -4.84 -9.83
CA ALA A 52 -32.92 -5.92 -9.79
C ALA A 52 -32.61 -6.83 -8.60
N PRO A 53 -33.60 -7.14 -7.73
CA PRO A 53 -33.42 -8.04 -6.60
C PRO A 53 -33.77 -9.50 -6.95
N GLU A 54 -33.28 -10.43 -6.11
CA GLU A 54 -33.65 -11.85 -5.93
C GLU A 54 -33.03 -12.94 -6.85
N GLY A 55 -32.04 -13.65 -6.29
CA GLY A 55 -32.09 -15.11 -6.03
C GLY A 55 -31.90 -16.12 -7.16
N ASN A 56 -30.88 -16.98 -7.02
CA ASN A 56 -30.66 -18.26 -7.74
C ASN A 56 -30.00 -18.23 -9.14
N GLY A 57 -29.11 -17.27 -9.39
CA GLY A 57 -28.30 -17.26 -10.61
C GLY A 57 -27.20 -18.33 -10.61
N SER A 58 -26.98 -18.99 -11.77
CA SER A 58 -25.82 -19.86 -12.00
C SER A 58 -24.53 -19.18 -11.56
N PRO A 59 -23.56 -19.93 -11.00
CA PRO A 59 -22.34 -19.34 -10.50
C PRO A 59 -21.58 -18.60 -11.60
N LEU A 60 -20.94 -17.50 -11.23
CA LEU A 60 -19.89 -16.89 -12.04
C LEU A 60 -18.67 -17.82 -11.99
N VAL A 61 -18.45 -18.60 -13.05
CA VAL A 61 -17.33 -19.53 -13.13
C VAL A 61 -16.10 -18.80 -13.68
N ILE A 62 -15.01 -18.78 -12.91
CA ILE A 62 -13.72 -18.20 -13.30
C ILE A 62 -12.83 -19.33 -13.84
N THR A 63 -12.64 -19.39 -15.15
CA THR A 63 -11.90 -20.47 -15.83
C THR A 63 -10.51 -20.07 -16.34
N GLU A 64 -10.15 -18.79 -16.22
CA GLU A 64 -8.85 -18.27 -16.67
C GLU A 64 -7.83 -18.29 -15.51
N PRO A 65 -6.68 -18.98 -15.62
CA PRO A 65 -5.63 -18.93 -14.61
C PRO A 65 -5.07 -17.52 -14.43
N GLY A 66 -4.74 -17.13 -13.19
CA GLY A 66 -4.21 -15.80 -12.89
C GLY A 66 -5.25 -14.68 -12.96
N ARG A 67 -6.54 -15.01 -13.18
CA ARG A 67 -7.58 -14.00 -13.36
C ARG A 67 -7.77 -13.16 -12.10
N LEU A 68 -7.73 -11.84 -12.26
CA LEU A 68 -8.16 -10.88 -11.25
C LEU A 68 -9.64 -10.55 -11.45
N VAL A 69 -10.42 -10.72 -10.39
CA VAL A 69 -11.80 -10.24 -10.26
C VAL A 69 -11.79 -9.19 -9.16
N ALA A 70 -11.98 -7.92 -9.53
CA ALA A 70 -11.83 -6.83 -8.57
C ALA A 70 -12.86 -5.72 -8.70
N ASP A 71 -13.02 -4.96 -7.60
CA ASP A 71 -13.72 -3.68 -7.53
C ASP A 71 -15.17 -3.71 -8.01
N GLN A 72 -15.89 -4.80 -7.69
CA GLN A 72 -17.27 -4.98 -8.13
C GLN A 72 -18.14 -5.67 -7.08
N THR A 73 -19.45 -5.43 -7.18
CA THR A 73 -20.45 -6.21 -6.46
C THR A 73 -20.91 -7.39 -7.32
N VAL A 74 -20.92 -8.58 -6.76
CA VAL A 74 -21.37 -9.81 -7.43
C VAL A 74 -22.58 -10.36 -6.67
N GLU A 75 -23.74 -10.38 -7.32
CA GLU A 75 -25.04 -10.76 -6.74
C GLU A 75 -25.40 -12.24 -7.02
N ARG A 76 -24.39 -13.09 -7.21
CA ARG A 76 -24.54 -14.54 -7.49
C ARG A 76 -23.31 -15.29 -6.96
N PRO A 77 -23.38 -16.62 -6.72
CA PRO A 77 -22.22 -17.38 -6.27
C PRO A 77 -21.04 -17.27 -7.24
N ILE A 78 -19.82 -17.37 -6.72
CA ILE A 78 -18.60 -17.46 -7.53
C ILE A 78 -18.06 -18.88 -7.45
N GLU A 79 -17.63 -19.41 -8.60
CA GLU A 79 -16.94 -20.70 -8.68
C GLU A 79 -15.57 -20.52 -9.34
N VAL A 80 -14.51 -20.77 -8.57
CA VAL A 80 -13.13 -20.69 -9.05
C VAL A 80 -12.73 -22.03 -9.65
N ALA A 81 -12.47 -22.06 -10.95
CA ALA A 81 -12.17 -23.25 -11.73
C ALA A 81 -10.75 -23.25 -12.34
N ALA A 82 -9.91 -22.28 -11.97
CA ALA A 82 -8.55 -22.14 -12.49
C ALA A 82 -7.59 -21.63 -11.41
N ASP A 83 -6.30 -21.94 -11.58
CA ASP A 83 -5.25 -21.63 -10.61
C ASP A 83 -4.93 -20.13 -10.53
N ASN A 84 -4.38 -19.70 -9.41
CA ASN A 84 -3.85 -18.36 -9.16
C ASN A 84 -4.87 -17.23 -9.37
N VAL A 85 -6.16 -17.54 -9.22
CA VAL A 85 -7.24 -16.53 -9.29
C VAL A 85 -7.21 -15.64 -8.07
N THR A 86 -7.31 -14.33 -8.29
CA THR A 86 -7.41 -13.34 -7.22
C THR A 86 -8.78 -12.67 -7.24
N ILE A 87 -9.46 -12.66 -6.10
CA ILE A 87 -10.73 -11.94 -5.87
C ILE A 87 -10.42 -10.81 -4.88
N ARG A 88 -10.46 -9.56 -5.33
CA ARG A 88 -10.00 -8.40 -4.55
C ARG A 88 -11.05 -7.30 -4.46
N ALA A 89 -11.33 -6.77 -3.27
CA ALA A 89 -12.27 -5.65 -3.12
C ALA A 89 -13.65 -5.92 -3.73
N VAL A 90 -14.12 -7.17 -3.62
CA VAL A 90 -15.45 -7.59 -4.11
C VAL A 90 -16.45 -7.53 -2.97
N VAL A 91 -17.69 -7.15 -3.27
CA VAL A 91 -18.84 -7.39 -2.39
C VAL A 91 -19.66 -8.52 -2.99
N LEU A 92 -19.63 -9.69 -2.38
CA LEU A 92 -20.29 -10.90 -2.86
C LEU A 92 -21.56 -11.14 -2.05
N ASN A 93 -22.72 -11.01 -2.69
CA ASN A 93 -24.03 -11.31 -2.11
C ASN A 93 -24.54 -12.60 -2.75
N ALA A 94 -24.54 -13.71 -2.01
CA ALA A 94 -24.88 -15.02 -2.58
C ALA A 94 -25.57 -15.94 -1.57
N GLY A 95 -26.46 -16.79 -2.07
CA GLY A 95 -27.12 -17.86 -1.31
C GLY A 95 -26.88 -19.22 -1.97
N GLY A 96 -27.40 -20.29 -1.37
CA GLY A 96 -27.27 -21.65 -1.88
C GLY A 96 -26.33 -22.50 -1.02
N SER A 97 -25.56 -23.39 -1.62
CA SER A 97 -24.65 -24.27 -0.84
C SER A 97 -23.34 -23.59 -0.45
N ALA A 98 -22.82 -22.66 -1.26
CA ALA A 98 -21.65 -21.85 -0.92
C ALA A 98 -21.67 -20.53 -1.70
N ALA A 99 -21.24 -19.44 -1.07
CA ALA A 99 -21.10 -18.14 -1.73
C ALA A 99 -19.90 -18.13 -2.68
N LEU A 100 -18.76 -18.71 -2.26
CA LEU A 100 -17.55 -18.85 -3.07
C LEU A 100 -17.04 -20.29 -2.99
N ARG A 101 -17.06 -20.99 -4.13
CA ARG A 101 -16.59 -22.36 -4.26
C ARG A 101 -15.31 -22.43 -5.05
N ILE A 102 -14.33 -23.15 -4.54
CA ILE A 102 -13.08 -23.47 -5.23
C ILE A 102 -13.17 -24.92 -5.69
N ARG A 103 -12.96 -25.15 -6.99
CA ARG A 103 -13.02 -26.51 -7.54
C ARG A 103 -11.87 -27.36 -7.00
N PRO A 104 -12.08 -28.69 -6.86
CA PRO A 104 -11.01 -29.61 -6.51
C PRO A 104 -9.81 -29.46 -7.46
N GLY A 105 -8.60 -29.44 -6.89
CA GLY A 105 -7.35 -29.33 -7.64
C GLY A 105 -6.92 -27.90 -7.99
N VAL A 106 -7.76 -26.89 -7.77
CA VAL A 106 -7.37 -25.48 -7.96
C VAL A 106 -6.40 -25.03 -6.87
N GLN A 107 -5.30 -24.40 -7.26
CA GLN A 107 -4.27 -23.87 -6.37
C GLN A 107 -4.15 -22.35 -6.46
N GLY A 108 -3.65 -21.72 -5.40
CA GLY A 108 -3.28 -20.30 -5.43
C GLY A 108 -4.46 -19.33 -5.47
N THR A 109 -5.67 -19.74 -5.08
CA THR A 109 -6.80 -18.81 -4.96
C THR A 109 -6.55 -17.84 -3.82
N VAL A 110 -6.53 -16.54 -4.12
CA VAL A 110 -6.40 -15.46 -3.12
C VAL A 110 -7.68 -14.64 -3.11
N ILE A 111 -8.23 -14.41 -1.93
CA ILE A 111 -9.39 -13.57 -1.69
C ILE A 111 -8.93 -12.48 -0.72
N GLU A 112 -9.02 -11.22 -1.12
CA GLU A 112 -8.55 -10.13 -0.28
C GLU A 112 -9.49 -8.91 -0.30
N ASP A 113 -9.57 -8.20 0.82
CA ASP A 113 -10.40 -6.99 0.99
C ASP A 113 -11.87 -7.18 0.55
N THR A 114 -12.35 -8.42 0.62
CA THR A 114 -13.63 -8.84 0.04
C THR A 114 -14.66 -9.03 1.15
N GLU A 115 -15.86 -8.56 0.91
CA GLU A 115 -17.01 -8.77 1.78
C GLU A 115 -17.91 -9.86 1.19
N ILE A 116 -18.20 -10.91 1.94
CA ILE A 116 -19.07 -12.02 1.53
C ILE A 116 -20.31 -12.01 2.42
N ARG A 117 -21.48 -11.78 1.84
CA ARG A 117 -22.77 -11.78 2.53
C ARG A 117 -23.57 -12.99 2.09
N CYS A 118 -23.68 -13.97 2.98
CA CYS A 118 -24.51 -15.14 2.79
C CYS A 118 -25.97 -14.75 2.98
N THR A 119 -26.80 -14.93 1.93
CA THR A 119 -28.20 -14.48 1.94
C THR A 119 -29.16 -15.48 2.59
N THR A 120 -28.71 -16.71 2.85
CA THR A 120 -29.44 -17.71 3.65
C THR A 120 -28.53 -18.31 4.73
N ARG A 121 -29.13 -18.79 5.82
CA ARG A 121 -28.38 -19.34 6.98
C ARG A 121 -27.72 -20.68 6.69
N GLU A 122 -28.08 -21.34 5.59
CA GLU A 122 -27.53 -22.62 5.16
C GLU A 122 -26.34 -22.46 4.21
N THR A 123 -26.05 -21.23 3.78
CA THR A 123 -24.99 -20.93 2.81
C THR A 123 -23.63 -20.89 3.52
N ASP A 124 -22.67 -21.68 3.03
CA ASP A 124 -21.28 -21.58 3.46
C ASP A 124 -20.59 -20.39 2.78
N GLY A 125 -19.59 -19.79 3.44
CA GLY A 125 -18.85 -18.65 2.90
C GLY A 125 -17.92 -19.09 1.78
N ILE A 126 -16.71 -19.53 2.15
CA ILE A 126 -15.69 -20.00 1.22
C ILE A 126 -15.45 -21.49 1.45
N VAL A 127 -15.55 -22.30 0.39
CA VAL A 127 -15.36 -23.75 0.45
C VAL A 127 -14.45 -24.28 -0.67
N PRO A 128 -13.76 -25.42 -0.48
CA PRO A 128 -13.69 -26.25 0.74
C PRO A 128 -12.46 -25.95 1.64
N GLY A 129 -11.52 -25.13 1.17
CA GLY A 129 -10.18 -24.95 1.75
C GLY A 129 -9.14 -24.69 0.66
N GLY A 130 -7.85 -24.57 1.01
CA GLY A 130 -6.78 -24.41 0.00
C GLY A 130 -6.69 -23.02 -0.65
N TYR A 131 -7.17 -22.00 0.05
CA TYR A 131 -7.15 -20.61 -0.37
C TYR A 131 -6.51 -19.70 0.67
N THR A 132 -6.16 -18.49 0.25
CA THR A 132 -5.76 -17.42 1.17
C THR A 132 -6.90 -16.40 1.26
N ALA A 133 -7.38 -16.11 2.47
CA ALA A 133 -8.36 -15.07 2.78
C ALA A 133 -7.71 -13.97 3.62
N LEU A 134 -7.47 -12.81 3.02
CA LEU A 134 -6.78 -11.67 3.64
C LEU A 134 -7.74 -10.48 3.82
N ARG A 135 -8.04 -10.09 5.06
CA ARG A 135 -9.01 -9.02 5.37
C ARG A 135 -10.37 -9.26 4.72
N VAL A 136 -10.77 -10.53 4.63
CA VAL A 136 -12.09 -10.92 4.14
C VAL A 136 -13.09 -10.78 5.29
N SER A 137 -14.30 -10.29 5.02
CA SER A 137 -15.36 -10.21 6.02
C SER A 137 -16.55 -11.01 5.55
N THR A 138 -16.91 -12.06 6.29
CA THR A 138 -18.09 -12.89 6.01
C THR A 138 -19.24 -12.51 6.92
N TYR A 139 -20.46 -12.51 6.40
CA TYR A 139 -21.67 -12.15 7.15
C TYR A 139 -22.78 -13.18 6.95
N GLY A 140 -23.31 -13.71 8.04
CA GLY A 140 -24.45 -14.64 8.03
C GLY A 140 -24.18 -16.01 7.41
N CYS A 141 -22.92 -16.38 7.21
CA CYS A 141 -22.51 -17.67 6.63
C CYS A 141 -22.47 -18.79 7.67
N ARG A 142 -22.95 -19.99 7.31
CA ARG A 142 -22.95 -21.17 8.19
C ARG A 142 -21.53 -21.60 8.56
N GLU A 143 -20.70 -21.84 7.53
CA GLU A 143 -19.27 -22.08 7.65
C GLU A 143 -18.53 -20.97 6.91
N PRO A 144 -18.07 -19.91 7.60
CA PRO A 144 -17.57 -18.71 6.94
C PRO A 144 -16.27 -18.94 6.16
N TYR A 145 -15.39 -19.78 6.70
CA TYR A 145 -14.10 -20.12 6.11
C TYR A 145 -13.86 -21.63 6.25
N ALA A 146 -14.40 -22.42 5.34
CA ALA A 146 -14.19 -23.86 5.37
C ALA A 146 -12.73 -24.21 5.04
N GLN A 147 -12.22 -25.23 5.72
CA GLN A 147 -10.86 -25.73 5.58
C GLN A 147 -10.76 -27.17 6.11
N THR A 148 -9.85 -27.97 5.56
CA THR A 148 -9.51 -29.30 6.08
C THR A 148 -8.01 -29.43 6.30
N ALA A 149 -7.55 -30.52 6.92
CA ALA A 149 -6.11 -30.78 7.09
C ALA A 149 -5.40 -30.97 5.74
N GLU A 150 -6.10 -31.51 4.75
CA GLU A 150 -5.60 -31.77 3.39
C GLU A 150 -5.67 -30.53 2.49
N ALA A 151 -6.51 -29.55 2.85
CA ALA A 151 -6.66 -28.28 2.14
C ALA A 151 -6.82 -27.13 3.16
N PRO A 152 -5.76 -26.77 3.91
CA PRO A 152 -5.84 -25.71 4.90
C PRO A 152 -6.09 -24.36 4.21
N ALA A 153 -6.86 -23.48 4.84
CA ALA A 153 -7.01 -22.09 4.40
C ALA A 153 -6.09 -21.19 5.20
N VAL A 154 -5.45 -20.23 4.53
CA VAL A 154 -4.65 -19.20 5.20
C VAL A 154 -5.56 -18.00 5.44
N ILE A 155 -6.03 -17.81 6.67
CA ILE A 155 -6.99 -16.77 7.02
C ILE A 155 -6.29 -15.71 7.87
N VAL A 156 -6.15 -14.50 7.34
CA VAL A 156 -5.35 -13.42 7.95
C VAL A 156 -6.18 -12.15 8.05
N GLU A 157 -6.25 -11.56 9.24
CA GLU A 157 -6.99 -10.30 9.52
C GLU A 157 -8.46 -10.31 9.05
N SER A 158 -9.01 -11.50 8.86
CA SER A 158 -10.37 -11.69 8.36
C SER A 158 -11.37 -11.72 9.50
N ARG A 159 -12.63 -11.47 9.18
CA ARG A 159 -13.72 -11.34 10.15
C ARG A 159 -14.90 -12.22 9.76
N HIS A 160 -15.66 -12.61 10.76
CA HIS A 160 -16.99 -13.19 10.60
C HIS A 160 -17.96 -12.44 11.53
N ASP A 161 -19.06 -11.94 10.96
CA ASP A 161 -20.07 -11.15 11.68
C ASP A 161 -19.46 -10.01 12.53
N GLY A 162 -18.47 -9.33 11.95
CA GLY A 162 -17.74 -8.21 12.57
C GLY A 162 -16.65 -8.61 13.57
N GLN A 163 -16.61 -9.86 14.01
CA GLN A 163 -15.58 -10.36 14.93
C GLN A 163 -14.35 -10.89 14.18
N PRO A 164 -13.12 -10.69 14.70
CA PRO A 164 -11.94 -11.34 14.14
C PRO A 164 -12.11 -12.86 14.08
N TYR A 165 -11.84 -13.43 12.91
CA TYR A 165 -11.86 -14.86 12.66
C TYR A 165 -10.42 -15.37 12.56
N GLY A 166 -10.07 -16.42 13.33
CA GLY A 166 -8.71 -16.98 13.33
C GLY A 166 -7.82 -16.65 14.55
N ALA A 167 -8.39 -16.21 15.67
CA ALA A 167 -7.65 -16.08 16.95
C ALA A 167 -7.58 -17.39 17.77
N GLN A 168 -7.77 -18.56 17.15
CA GLN A 168 -7.57 -19.84 17.82
C GLN A 168 -6.16 -20.35 17.52
N ALA A 169 -5.37 -20.48 18.59
CA ALA A 169 -4.02 -21.02 18.57
C ALA A 169 -3.97 -22.32 17.78
N MET A 170 -3.11 -22.38 16.76
CA MET A 170 -2.75 -23.65 16.14
C MET A 170 -2.15 -24.54 17.25
N PRO A 171 -2.64 -25.78 17.45
CA PRO A 171 -1.98 -26.70 18.37
C PRO A 171 -0.56 -26.98 17.88
N PRO A 172 0.41 -27.18 18.80
CA PRO A 172 1.81 -27.36 18.44
C PRO A 172 1.95 -28.61 17.55
N VAL A 173 2.49 -28.41 16.35
CA VAL A 173 2.84 -29.52 15.45
C VAL A 173 4.00 -30.27 16.10
N VAL A 174 3.71 -31.48 16.59
CA VAL A 174 4.70 -32.44 17.06
C VAL A 174 5.56 -32.83 15.86
N ALA A 175 6.82 -32.39 15.85
CA ALA A 175 7.78 -32.81 14.84
C ALA A 175 8.05 -34.32 14.96
N ALA A 176 7.79 -35.05 13.89
CA ALA A 176 8.16 -36.46 13.75
C ALA A 176 9.70 -36.61 13.56
N PRO A 177 10.32 -37.68 14.10
CA PRO A 177 11.78 -37.82 14.07
C PRO A 177 12.28 -38.38 12.73
N THR A 178 13.31 -37.75 12.17
CA THR A 178 14.11 -38.29 11.04
C THR A 178 15.14 -39.33 11.52
N PRO A 179 15.47 -40.36 10.72
CA PRO A 179 16.34 -41.45 11.13
C PRO A 179 17.82 -41.05 11.13
N GLY A 180 18.54 -41.42 12.20
CA GLY A 180 19.96 -41.14 12.37
C GLY A 180 20.89 -42.14 11.66
N PRO A 181 22.15 -41.75 11.39
CA PRO A 181 23.19 -42.70 11.01
C PRO A 181 23.81 -43.34 12.26
N SER A 182 24.16 -44.61 12.09
CA SER A 182 24.70 -45.52 13.09
C SER A 182 26.00 -45.06 13.74
N GLY A 183 26.02 -45.15 15.09
CA GLY A 183 27.06 -45.77 15.91
C GLY A 183 28.48 -45.19 15.89
N VAL A 184 28.96 -44.71 17.05
CA VAL A 184 29.91 -45.43 17.93
C VAL A 184 30.16 -44.64 19.22
N GLY A 185 30.29 -45.36 20.35
CA GLY A 185 31.13 -44.96 21.49
C GLY A 185 30.41 -44.39 22.72
N ALA A 186 30.20 -45.24 23.72
CA ALA A 186 29.74 -44.87 25.06
C ALA A 186 30.89 -44.40 25.99
N PHE A 187 30.49 -43.68 27.04
CA PHE A 187 31.05 -43.53 28.40
C PHE A 187 31.60 -42.15 28.82
N GLY A 188 30.97 -41.57 29.86
CA GLY A 188 31.58 -40.60 30.79
C GLY A 188 30.65 -39.44 31.23
N PRO A 189 30.39 -39.22 32.53
CA PRO A 189 29.46 -38.18 33.01
C PRO A 189 30.09 -36.78 32.97
N ALA A 190 29.24 -35.78 32.73
CA ALA A 190 29.59 -34.36 32.63
C ALA A 190 29.92 -33.71 33.99
N PRO A 191 30.96 -32.87 34.09
CA PRO A 191 31.05 -31.85 35.12
C PRO A 191 30.44 -30.53 34.64
N SER A 192 29.68 -29.90 35.53
CA SER A 192 29.18 -28.53 35.41
C SER A 192 30.30 -27.51 35.22
N GLY A 193 30.07 -26.56 34.30
CA GLY A 193 30.91 -25.38 34.14
C GLY A 193 30.45 -24.52 32.95
N SER A 194 29.49 -23.63 33.20
CA SER A 194 29.12 -22.58 32.25
C SER A 194 29.82 -21.27 32.66
N PRO A 195 30.74 -20.70 31.86
CA PRO A 195 31.08 -19.30 31.96
C PRO A 195 30.14 -18.49 31.07
N SER A 196 29.36 -17.60 31.70
CA SER A 196 28.63 -16.53 31.04
C SER A 196 29.60 -15.40 30.66
N PRO A 197 29.66 -14.93 29.41
CA PRO A 197 30.28 -13.63 29.14
C PRO A 197 29.22 -12.54 29.32
N SER A 198 29.23 -11.91 30.50
CA SER A 198 28.65 -10.60 30.71
C SER A 198 29.59 -9.55 30.10
N ALA A 199 29.25 -9.06 28.91
CA ALA A 199 29.91 -7.88 28.34
C ALA A 199 29.28 -6.63 28.95
N SER A 200 29.93 -6.13 30.00
CA SER A 200 29.72 -4.78 30.55
C SER A 200 30.06 -3.73 29.47
N ARG A 201 29.08 -2.92 29.05
CA ARG A 201 29.31 -1.75 28.19
C ARG A 201 29.71 -0.56 29.06
N SER A 202 30.89 -0.01 28.77
CA SER A 202 31.32 1.30 29.26
C SER A 202 30.53 2.42 28.55
N PRO A 203 30.02 3.44 29.26
CA PRO A 203 29.35 4.58 28.65
C PRO A 203 30.38 5.65 28.28
N GLY A 204 30.49 6.01 27.00
CA GLY A 204 31.42 7.04 26.56
C GLY A 204 31.28 7.43 25.10
N SER A 205 30.28 8.24 24.78
CA SER A 205 30.36 9.21 23.69
C SER A 205 29.28 10.26 23.88
N GLY A 206 29.68 11.55 23.91
CA GLY A 206 28.74 12.66 23.76
C GLY A 206 28.01 12.58 22.41
N PRO A 207 27.01 13.44 22.16
CA PRO A 207 26.21 13.38 20.94
C PRO A 207 27.11 13.56 19.71
N VAL A 208 27.36 12.47 19.00
CA VAL A 208 28.06 12.52 17.71
C VAL A 208 27.12 13.22 16.73
N THR A 209 27.48 14.42 16.31
CA THR A 209 26.66 15.20 15.37
C THR A 209 26.82 14.60 13.98
N LEU A 210 25.71 14.23 13.34
CA LEU A 210 25.71 13.69 11.98
C LEU A 210 26.23 14.76 11.00
N PRO A 211 27.15 14.44 10.06
CA PRO A 211 27.65 15.42 9.10
C PRO A 211 26.53 16.02 8.24
N SER A 212 26.65 17.30 7.89
CA SER A 212 25.70 18.02 7.04
C SER A 212 25.64 17.51 5.59
N SER A 213 26.50 16.56 5.21
CA SER A 213 26.45 15.87 3.92
C SER A 213 25.20 15.01 3.77
N TRP A 214 24.65 14.52 4.89
CA TRP A 214 23.40 13.78 4.91
C TRP A 214 22.19 14.73 4.79
N PRO A 215 21.06 14.25 4.24
CA PRO A 215 19.81 15.00 4.25
C PRO A 215 19.44 15.51 5.65
N ASN A 216 18.96 16.74 5.73
CA ASN A 216 18.60 17.46 6.94
C ASN A 216 17.62 18.60 6.62
N GLU A 217 17.22 19.38 7.61
CA GLU A 217 16.24 20.47 7.46
C GLU A 217 16.65 21.57 6.48
N ARG A 218 17.95 21.72 6.17
CA ARG A 218 18.47 22.79 5.31
C ARG A 218 18.52 22.40 3.83
N ASN A 219 18.54 21.10 3.52
CA ASN A 219 18.68 20.58 2.16
C ASN A 219 17.52 19.67 1.73
N THR A 220 16.51 19.50 2.58
CA THR A 220 15.26 18.79 2.29
C THR A 220 14.05 19.66 2.57
N GLY A 221 12.90 19.29 2.01
CA GLY A 221 11.66 20.03 2.20
C GLY A 221 11.60 21.28 1.33
N VAL A 222 10.85 22.28 1.77
CA VAL A 222 10.68 23.52 1.02
C VAL A 222 11.98 24.32 1.02
N PRO A 223 12.53 24.71 -0.14
CA PRO A 223 13.78 25.48 -0.17
C PRO A 223 13.60 26.83 0.52
N ALA A 224 14.61 27.24 1.31
CA ALA A 224 14.59 28.52 2.01
C ALA A 224 14.30 29.68 1.05
N GLY A 225 13.45 30.62 1.47
CA GLY A 225 13.03 31.77 0.66
C GLY A 225 11.92 31.47 -0.37
N THR A 226 11.43 30.23 -0.46
CA THR A 226 10.27 29.92 -1.31
C THR A 226 9.03 30.63 -0.79
N ARG A 227 8.39 31.46 -1.63
CA ARG A 227 7.09 32.05 -1.33
C ARG A 227 5.98 31.02 -1.54
N LEU A 228 5.29 30.67 -0.45
CA LEU A 228 4.17 29.73 -0.48
C LEU A 228 2.82 30.46 -0.59
N THR A 229 1.91 29.88 -1.37
CA THR A 229 0.51 30.31 -1.47
C THR A 229 -0.38 29.27 -0.82
N ASN A 230 -1.29 29.69 0.05
CA ASN A 230 -2.19 28.76 0.72
C ASN A 230 -3.14 28.06 -0.26
N SER A 231 -3.36 26.77 -0.06
CA SER A 231 -4.41 25.99 -0.73
C SER A 231 -5.06 25.02 0.25
N GLY A 232 -6.21 24.46 -0.14
CA GLY A 232 -6.77 23.28 0.51
C GLY A 232 -6.22 21.98 -0.09
N SER A 233 -6.90 20.87 0.20
CA SER A 233 -6.64 19.57 -0.44
C SER A 233 -6.66 19.65 -1.96
N LEU A 234 -5.84 18.82 -2.60
CA LEU A 234 -5.70 18.81 -4.06
C LEU A 234 -6.12 17.46 -4.63
N GLU A 235 -6.81 17.51 -5.76
CA GLU A 235 -7.09 16.33 -6.58
C GLU A 235 -6.47 16.54 -7.97
N LEU A 236 -5.34 15.87 -8.23
CA LEU A 236 -4.52 16.08 -9.41
C LEU A 236 -4.95 15.08 -10.50
N LYS A 237 -5.79 15.56 -11.43
CA LYS A 237 -6.44 14.75 -12.48
C LYS A 237 -5.90 14.99 -13.89
N LYS A 238 -4.97 15.93 -14.07
CA LYS A 238 -4.45 16.29 -15.38
C LYS A 238 -3.04 15.75 -15.58
N ASP A 239 -2.84 15.02 -16.67
CA ASP A 239 -1.52 14.52 -17.05
C ASP A 239 -0.53 15.67 -17.26
N GLY A 240 0.71 15.49 -16.81
CA GLY A 240 1.75 16.52 -16.90
C GLY A 240 1.52 17.74 -16.00
N GLN A 241 0.54 17.70 -15.10
CA GLN A 241 0.25 18.81 -14.21
C GLN A 241 1.42 19.06 -13.25
N VAL A 242 1.78 20.34 -13.11
CA VAL A 242 2.80 20.77 -12.16
C VAL A 242 2.19 21.65 -11.09
N VAL A 243 2.39 21.26 -9.83
CA VAL A 243 2.02 22.00 -8.63
C VAL A 243 3.30 22.50 -7.98
N SER A 244 3.38 23.79 -7.68
CA SER A 244 4.58 24.40 -7.09
C SER A 244 4.26 25.57 -6.17
N GLY A 245 5.05 25.76 -5.11
CA GLY A 245 4.96 26.94 -4.26
C GLY A 245 3.68 27.00 -3.42
N LEU A 246 3.14 25.86 -3.00
CA LEU A 246 1.90 25.82 -2.22
C LEU A 246 2.15 25.48 -0.75
N ASN A 247 1.37 26.11 0.14
CA ASN A 247 1.14 25.64 1.49
C ASN A 247 -0.24 24.95 1.51
N ILE A 248 -0.22 23.64 1.33
CA ILE A 248 -1.40 22.78 1.20
C ILE A 248 -1.86 22.42 2.60
N ASN A 249 -2.91 23.09 3.10
CA ASN A 249 -3.59 22.71 4.33
C ASN A 249 -4.68 21.69 3.98
N GLY A 250 -4.24 20.47 3.76
CA GLY A 250 -5.03 19.39 3.20
C GLY A 250 -4.14 18.27 2.68
N CYS A 251 -4.76 17.29 2.04
CA CYS A 251 -4.06 16.12 1.52
C CYS A 251 -4.13 16.08 -0.01
N VAL A 252 -3.28 15.28 -0.65
CA VAL A 252 -3.17 15.23 -2.10
C VAL A 252 -3.58 13.86 -2.63
N ASP A 253 -4.53 13.84 -3.55
CA ASP A 253 -4.95 12.66 -4.29
C ASP A 253 -4.49 12.80 -5.75
N VAL A 254 -3.64 11.88 -6.22
CA VAL A 254 -3.05 11.90 -7.56
C VAL A 254 -3.71 10.83 -8.42
N ARG A 255 -4.33 11.23 -9.52
CA ARG A 255 -5.08 10.35 -10.44
C ARG A 255 -4.58 10.45 -11.89
N ALA A 256 -3.44 11.10 -12.11
CA ALA A 256 -2.92 11.42 -13.42
C ALA A 256 -1.44 11.03 -13.56
N LYS A 257 -0.97 10.98 -14.79
CA LYS A 257 0.40 10.62 -15.16
C LYS A 257 1.31 11.83 -15.21
N ASN A 258 2.60 11.62 -14.96
CA ASN A 258 3.65 12.63 -15.10
C ASN A 258 3.38 13.91 -14.28
N VAL A 259 2.69 13.76 -13.14
CA VAL A 259 2.42 14.88 -12.24
C VAL A 259 3.69 15.23 -11.48
N THR A 260 3.97 16.52 -11.31
CA THR A 260 5.06 17.00 -10.46
C THR A 260 4.50 17.88 -9.35
N ILE A 261 4.82 17.55 -8.10
CA ILE A 261 4.58 18.41 -6.93
C ILE A 261 5.95 18.87 -6.45
N ARG A 262 6.19 20.18 -6.37
CA ARG A 262 7.49 20.69 -5.94
C ARG A 262 7.45 21.93 -5.08
N LYS A 263 8.50 22.19 -4.31
CA LYS A 263 8.68 23.43 -3.52
C LYS A 263 7.42 23.80 -2.73
N SER A 264 6.82 22.82 -2.08
CA SER A 264 5.50 22.94 -1.44
C SER A 264 5.51 22.30 -0.07
N LYS A 265 4.60 22.74 0.80
CA LYS A 265 4.36 22.15 2.11
C LYS A 265 3.00 21.48 2.11
N ILE A 266 2.90 20.29 2.70
CA ILE A 266 1.66 19.53 2.87
C ILE A 266 1.44 19.33 4.35
N ASN A 267 0.34 19.86 4.88
CA ASN A 267 -0.14 19.59 6.23
C ASN A 267 -1.43 18.77 6.10
N CYS A 268 -1.32 17.45 6.24
CA CYS A 268 -2.43 16.52 6.09
C CYS A 268 -2.71 15.83 7.42
N THR A 269 -3.98 15.81 7.85
CA THR A 269 -4.42 15.14 9.09
C THR A 269 -5.40 14.00 8.83
N ARG A 270 -5.49 13.53 7.57
CA ARG A 270 -6.31 12.38 7.19
C ARG A 270 -5.70 11.12 7.81
N SER A 271 -6.52 10.18 8.26
CA SER A 271 -6.05 8.91 8.84
C SER A 271 -5.37 7.96 7.84
N THR A 272 -5.52 8.20 6.54
CA THR A 272 -4.87 7.42 5.48
C THR A 272 -3.55 8.06 5.06
N TYR A 273 -3.47 8.62 3.86
CA TYR A 273 -2.20 9.07 3.25
C TYR A 273 -2.13 10.59 3.08
N SER A 274 -0.93 11.16 3.24
CA SER A 274 -0.68 12.58 2.93
C SER A 274 -0.73 12.80 1.42
N ILE A 275 -0.09 11.89 0.68
CA ILE A 275 -0.21 11.77 -0.79
C ILE A 275 -0.70 10.36 -1.13
N ARG A 276 -1.86 10.27 -1.78
CA ARG A 276 -2.39 9.02 -2.31
C ARG A 276 -2.21 8.97 -3.82
N THR A 277 -1.50 7.96 -4.31
CA THR A 277 -1.49 7.55 -5.72
C THR A 277 -2.64 6.57 -5.95
N TYR A 278 -3.36 6.75 -7.04
CA TYR A 278 -4.32 5.77 -7.56
C TYR A 278 -3.70 4.93 -8.67
N ASP A 279 -4.37 3.86 -9.11
CA ASP A 279 -3.86 2.96 -10.17
C ASP A 279 -3.59 3.66 -11.50
N THR A 280 -4.22 4.80 -11.74
CA THR A 280 -3.97 5.66 -12.90
C THR A 280 -2.70 6.50 -12.79
N THR A 281 -2.07 6.55 -11.61
CA THR A 281 -0.86 7.32 -11.35
C THR A 281 0.34 6.61 -11.95
N VAL A 282 1.06 7.33 -12.79
CA VAL A 282 2.32 6.87 -13.37
C VAL A 282 3.32 8.02 -13.34
N ASN A 283 4.55 7.77 -12.91
CA ASN A 283 5.63 8.75 -12.89
C ASN A 283 5.30 10.03 -12.09
N LEU A 284 4.73 9.89 -10.89
CA LEU A 284 4.61 11.02 -9.97
C LEU A 284 6.00 11.46 -9.50
N VAL A 285 6.30 12.75 -9.54
CA VAL A 285 7.50 13.33 -8.95
C VAL A 285 7.11 14.25 -7.81
N VAL A 286 7.68 14.03 -6.63
CA VAL A 286 7.56 14.90 -5.46
C VAL A 286 8.96 15.37 -5.08
N GLU A 287 9.23 16.67 -5.23
CA GLU A 287 10.58 17.23 -5.11
C GLU A 287 10.60 18.49 -4.24
N ASP A 288 11.52 18.58 -3.28
CA ASP A 288 11.62 19.76 -2.40
C ASP A 288 10.29 20.04 -1.67
N VAL A 289 9.70 18.99 -1.09
CA VAL A 289 8.39 19.05 -0.42
C VAL A 289 8.54 18.66 1.03
N GLU A 290 7.96 19.48 1.91
CA GLU A 290 7.76 19.13 3.32
C GLU A 290 6.38 18.47 3.47
N ILE A 291 6.32 17.31 4.12
CA ILE A 291 5.11 16.55 4.41
C ILE A 291 5.00 16.37 5.93
N ASN A 292 4.00 17.00 6.51
CA ASN A 292 3.62 16.85 7.90
C ASN A 292 2.29 16.10 7.99
N GLY A 293 2.31 14.90 8.56
CA GLY A 293 1.12 14.05 8.67
C GLY A 293 0.26 14.25 9.92
N GLY A 294 0.61 15.23 10.76
CA GLY A 294 -0.12 15.56 12.00
C GLY A 294 -0.22 14.41 13.02
N GLY A 295 0.59 13.37 12.87
CA GLY A 295 0.57 12.14 13.65
C GLY A 295 -0.63 11.23 13.37
N GLN A 296 -1.37 11.47 12.29
CA GLN A 296 -2.61 10.75 11.96
C GLN A 296 -2.48 9.84 10.75
N ASN A 297 -1.64 10.22 9.77
CA ASN A 297 -1.48 9.46 8.54
C ASN A 297 -0.96 8.05 8.82
N SER A 298 -1.69 7.03 8.39
CA SER A 298 -1.23 5.63 8.42
C SER A 298 0.06 5.44 7.61
N ALA A 299 0.24 6.20 6.52
CA ALA A 299 1.51 6.30 5.79
C ALA A 299 1.64 7.67 5.10
N ALA A 300 2.86 8.17 4.88
CA ALA A 300 3.07 9.47 4.21
C ALA A 300 2.63 9.48 2.74
N VAL A 301 3.11 8.49 1.98
CA VAL A 301 2.86 8.34 0.53
C VAL A 301 2.52 6.89 0.25
N CYS A 302 1.47 6.64 -0.54
CA CYS A 302 1.14 5.28 -0.95
C CYS A 302 0.58 5.27 -2.38
N CYS A 303 0.84 4.28 -3.23
CA CYS A 303 1.66 3.10 -2.94
C CYS A 303 2.78 2.88 -3.95
N GLY A 304 2.67 3.22 -5.24
CA GLY A 304 3.73 2.98 -6.22
C GLY A 304 3.78 4.01 -7.33
N ASN A 305 4.71 3.83 -8.28
CA ASN A 305 4.90 4.72 -9.44
C ASN A 305 5.24 6.18 -9.06
N TYR A 306 6.08 6.38 -8.05
CA TYR A 306 6.47 7.72 -7.62
C TYR A 306 7.97 7.85 -7.36
N THR A 307 8.47 9.08 -7.49
CA THR A 307 9.80 9.50 -7.09
C THR A 307 9.68 10.56 -6.00
N LEU A 308 10.33 10.35 -4.86
CA LEU A 308 10.53 11.36 -3.83
C LEU A 308 11.99 11.82 -3.88
N ARG A 309 12.21 13.13 -3.97
CA ARG A 309 13.55 13.73 -4.03
C ARG A 309 13.65 14.93 -3.11
N ARG A 310 14.61 14.93 -2.18
CA ARG A 310 14.78 16.01 -1.19
C ARG A 310 13.50 16.33 -0.44
N VAL A 311 12.71 15.31 -0.12
CA VAL A 311 11.52 15.49 0.71
C VAL A 311 11.90 15.47 2.19
N ASN A 312 11.18 16.25 2.99
CA ASN A 312 11.21 16.19 4.44
C ASN A 312 9.86 15.61 4.90
N ILE A 313 9.86 14.43 5.52
CA ILE A 313 8.64 13.74 5.96
C ILE A 313 8.71 13.54 7.47
N HIS A 314 7.69 14.03 8.16
CA HIS A 314 7.61 13.92 9.61
C HIS A 314 6.18 13.88 10.15
N ASN A 315 6.04 13.51 11.43
CA ASN A 315 4.75 13.36 12.11
C ASN A 315 3.78 12.46 11.34
N VAL A 316 4.24 11.30 10.90
CA VAL A 316 3.44 10.27 10.23
C VAL A 316 3.55 8.97 11.02
N ILE A 317 2.55 8.08 10.97
CA ILE A 317 2.65 6.77 11.63
C ILE A 317 3.72 5.96 10.89
N ASP A 318 3.47 5.57 9.65
CA ASP A 318 4.53 5.11 8.74
C ASP A 318 4.98 6.25 7.83
N GLY A 319 6.24 6.20 7.39
CA GLY A 319 6.68 6.97 6.22
C GLY A 319 6.08 6.40 4.93
N PRO A 320 6.78 6.55 3.78
CA PRO A 320 6.29 6.01 2.51
C PRO A 320 6.09 4.48 2.50
N ARG A 321 4.96 4.05 1.93
CA ARG A 321 4.75 2.65 1.52
C ARG A 321 5.27 2.44 0.12
N LEU A 322 6.04 1.37 -0.06
CA LEU A 322 6.80 1.05 -1.26
C LEU A 322 6.16 -0.12 -2.00
N GLY A 323 5.20 0.20 -2.86
CA GLY A 323 4.80 -0.62 -3.98
C GLY A 323 5.86 -0.59 -5.09
N SER A 324 5.51 -1.05 -6.28
CA SER A 324 6.48 -1.13 -7.39
C SER A 324 6.81 0.23 -8.00
N ARG A 325 8.01 0.33 -8.61
CA ARG A 325 8.52 1.51 -9.35
C ARG A 325 8.56 2.75 -8.46
N VAL A 326 9.28 2.64 -7.34
CA VAL A 326 9.46 3.71 -6.37
C VAL A 326 10.93 4.11 -6.31
N THR A 327 11.19 5.42 -6.31
CA THR A 327 12.53 5.97 -6.08
C THR A 327 12.47 6.98 -4.95
N ILE A 328 13.34 6.88 -3.95
CA ILE A 328 13.46 7.83 -2.85
C ILE A 328 14.92 8.21 -2.73
N VAL A 329 15.22 9.48 -2.96
CA VAL A 329 16.59 9.99 -3.00
C VAL A 329 16.78 11.30 -2.27
N ASP A 330 17.94 11.47 -1.64
CA ASP A 330 18.35 12.72 -0.98
C ASP A 330 17.34 13.23 0.06
N SER A 331 16.54 12.35 0.67
CA SER A 331 15.37 12.71 1.47
C SER A 331 15.57 12.41 2.95
N TRP A 332 14.80 13.09 3.80
CA TRP A 332 14.85 12.93 5.25
C TRP A 332 13.48 12.50 5.78
N ILE A 333 13.44 11.37 6.47
CA ILE A 333 12.24 10.83 7.13
C ILE A 333 12.56 10.70 8.61
N HIS A 334 11.79 11.39 9.44
CA HIS A 334 12.08 11.53 10.87
C HIS A 334 10.82 11.80 11.68
N ASP A 335 10.94 11.79 13.01
CA ASP A 335 9.86 12.14 13.94
C ASP A 335 8.54 11.42 13.62
N LEU A 336 8.61 10.10 13.46
CA LEU A 336 7.42 9.27 13.32
C LEU A 336 6.52 9.41 14.56
N ALA A 337 5.22 9.20 14.37
CA ALA A 337 4.20 9.34 15.40
C ALA A 337 3.66 7.97 15.77
N ARG A 338 4.03 7.46 16.95
CA ARG A 338 3.49 6.21 17.47
C ARG A 338 1.98 6.32 17.67
N ALA A 339 1.24 5.37 17.09
CA ALA A 339 -0.13 5.07 17.49
C ALA A 339 -0.14 3.82 18.39
N SER A 340 -1.21 3.64 19.16
CA SER A 340 -1.32 2.46 20.02
C SER A 340 -1.28 1.18 19.18
N GLY A 341 -0.36 0.27 19.49
CA GLY A 341 -0.18 -1.00 18.78
C GLY A 341 0.43 -0.88 17.37
N SER A 342 0.86 0.30 16.91
CA SER A 342 1.39 0.45 15.55
C SER A 342 2.87 0.07 15.45
N HIS A 343 3.22 -0.54 14.32
CA HIS A 343 4.58 -0.95 13.96
C HIS A 343 5.18 0.04 12.96
N ASN A 344 5.52 1.23 13.46
CA ASN A 344 5.92 2.33 12.57
C ASN A 344 7.23 2.06 11.83
N ASP A 345 7.17 2.14 10.52
CA ASP A 345 8.35 2.06 9.65
C ASP A 345 8.62 3.40 8.98
N ALA A 346 9.89 3.80 8.83
CA ALA A 346 10.21 4.93 7.97
C ALA A 346 9.93 4.60 6.49
N LEU A 347 10.11 3.34 6.11
CA LEU A 347 9.82 2.81 4.78
C LEU A 347 9.31 1.37 4.90
N GLN A 348 8.20 1.04 4.24
CA GLN A 348 7.66 -0.32 4.25
C GLN A 348 7.28 -0.79 2.85
N THR A 349 7.85 -1.91 2.42
CA THR A 349 7.44 -2.58 1.17
C THR A 349 6.05 -3.21 1.30
N THR A 350 5.28 -3.28 0.21
CA THR A 350 3.91 -3.85 0.23
C THR A 350 3.73 -4.97 -0.79
N GLY A 351 4.76 -5.79 -1.02
CA GLY A 351 4.85 -6.69 -2.17
C GLY A 351 5.14 -5.90 -3.45
N ALA A 352 6.40 -5.84 -3.85
CA ALA A 352 6.85 -4.79 -4.77
C ALA A 352 8.07 -5.17 -5.60
N SER A 353 8.25 -4.47 -6.72
CA SER A 353 9.45 -4.58 -7.53
C SER A 353 9.96 -3.25 -8.07
N ASN A 354 11.27 -3.18 -8.31
CA ASN A 354 11.97 -2.02 -8.87
C ASN A 354 11.90 -0.82 -7.93
N ILE A 355 12.62 -0.93 -6.81
CA ILE A 355 12.71 0.08 -5.75
C ILE A 355 14.15 0.58 -5.66
N VAL A 356 14.33 1.90 -5.61
CA VAL A 356 15.62 2.53 -5.33
C VAL A 356 15.48 3.46 -4.13
N ILE A 357 16.25 3.19 -3.07
CA ILE A 357 16.34 4.02 -1.87
C ILE A 357 17.81 4.40 -1.72
N ARG A 358 18.14 5.66 -2.01
CA ARG A 358 19.54 6.10 -2.05
C ARG A 358 19.80 7.45 -1.40
N HIS A 359 20.87 7.55 -0.62
CA HIS A 359 21.33 8.81 -0.04
C HIS A 359 20.26 9.52 0.81
N ASN A 360 19.47 8.74 1.54
CA ASN A 360 18.48 9.27 2.47
C ASN A 360 19.00 9.27 3.91
N ARG A 361 18.40 10.11 4.75
CA ARG A 361 18.51 10.05 6.21
C ARG A 361 17.20 9.51 6.78
N LEU A 362 17.26 8.40 7.51
CA LEU A 362 16.11 7.74 8.11
C LEU A 362 16.32 7.71 9.63
N ASP A 363 15.64 8.60 10.35
CA ASP A 363 15.68 8.66 11.81
C ASP A 363 14.42 7.99 12.38
N THR A 364 14.48 6.67 12.49
CA THR A 364 13.40 5.83 13.02
C THR A 364 13.60 5.60 14.52
N TYR A 365 13.78 6.67 15.29
CA TYR A 365 13.92 6.61 16.75
C TYR A 365 13.38 7.88 17.40
N LYS A 366 12.80 7.76 18.58
CA LYS A 366 12.35 8.90 19.40
C LYS A 366 13.13 8.95 20.71
N ALA A 367 14.11 9.85 20.75
CA ALA A 367 15.00 10.05 21.89
C ALA A 367 14.27 10.32 23.21
N SER A 368 13.24 11.17 23.17
CA SER A 368 12.51 11.57 24.37
C SER A 368 11.75 10.44 25.06
N THR A 369 11.44 9.36 24.33
CA THR A 369 10.73 8.20 24.87
C THR A 369 11.56 6.92 24.81
N GLY A 370 12.79 6.98 24.28
CA GLY A 370 13.62 5.81 23.99
C GLY A 370 12.94 4.82 23.04
N ASP A 371 12.01 5.27 22.20
CA ASP A 371 11.22 4.38 21.34
C ASP A 371 11.95 4.18 20.00
N PRO A 372 12.43 2.97 19.69
CA PRO A 372 13.15 2.71 18.45
C PRO A 372 12.24 2.49 17.25
N PHE A 373 10.90 2.56 17.38
CA PHE A 373 10.01 2.18 16.27
C PHE A 373 10.32 0.81 15.67
N ASN A 374 9.82 0.52 14.48
CA ASN A 374 9.88 -0.82 13.92
C ASN A 374 11.09 -0.99 13.00
N ALA A 375 11.22 -0.21 11.94
CA ALA A 375 12.38 -0.26 11.06
C ALA A 375 12.60 1.04 10.26
N CYS A 376 13.84 1.29 9.83
CA CYS A 376 14.10 2.23 8.73
C CYS A 376 13.56 1.69 7.41
N LEU A 377 13.74 0.38 7.16
CA LEU A 377 13.15 -0.32 6.03
C LEU A 377 12.61 -1.67 6.49
N MET A 378 11.31 -1.86 6.26
CA MET A 378 10.63 -3.14 6.39
C MET A 378 10.50 -3.81 5.01
N VAL A 379 11.18 -4.94 4.85
CA VAL A 379 11.18 -5.76 3.63
C VAL A 379 10.30 -6.99 3.82
N GLY A 380 9.34 -7.13 2.90
CA GLY A 380 8.23 -8.06 3.03
C GLY A 380 7.07 -7.42 3.81
N SER A 381 5.86 -7.83 3.47
CA SER A 381 4.63 -7.38 4.13
C SER A 381 3.59 -8.49 4.04
N THR A 382 2.62 -8.48 4.96
CA THR A 382 1.44 -9.35 4.91
C THR A 382 0.56 -9.11 3.67
N THR A 383 0.83 -8.04 2.91
CA THR A 383 0.15 -7.71 1.65
C THR A 383 0.77 -8.37 0.41
N GLY A 384 1.93 -9.02 0.53
CA GLY A 384 2.55 -9.74 -0.58
C GLY A 384 3.96 -10.22 -0.25
N PRO A 385 4.27 -11.53 -0.38
CA PRO A 385 5.56 -12.08 0.03
C PRO A 385 6.69 -11.71 -0.93
N GLN A 386 6.39 -11.36 -2.19
CA GLN A 386 7.41 -11.08 -3.20
C GLN A 386 7.96 -9.65 -3.07
N VAL A 387 9.27 -9.54 -2.89
CA VAL A 387 10.01 -8.29 -3.12
C VAL A 387 11.14 -8.56 -4.09
N SER A 388 11.26 -7.76 -5.15
CA SER A 388 12.35 -7.92 -6.12
C SER A 388 12.95 -6.64 -6.66
N ASN A 389 14.22 -6.68 -7.08
CA ASN A 389 14.94 -5.53 -7.64
C ASN A 389 14.87 -4.30 -6.70
N LEU A 390 15.28 -4.49 -5.45
CA LEU A 390 15.36 -3.41 -4.46
C LEU A 390 16.83 -3.06 -4.21
N THR A 391 17.19 -1.80 -4.37
CA THR A 391 18.51 -1.28 -3.97
C THR A 391 18.34 -0.30 -2.83
N PHE A 392 19.00 -0.58 -1.71
CA PHE A 392 19.13 0.30 -0.57
C PHE A 392 20.61 0.66 -0.42
N GLU A 393 21.00 1.84 -0.90
CA GLU A 393 22.41 2.22 -0.99
C GLU A 393 22.72 3.62 -0.48
N ASP A 394 23.92 3.80 0.06
CA ASP A 394 24.41 5.10 0.48
C ASP A 394 23.47 5.83 1.45
N ASN A 395 22.65 5.14 2.26
CA ASN A 395 21.73 5.76 3.21
C ASN A 395 22.33 5.85 4.61
N TYR A 396 21.89 6.85 5.39
CA TYR A 396 22.01 6.85 6.83
C TYR A 396 20.70 6.35 7.46
N CYS A 397 20.79 5.38 8.35
CA CYS A 397 19.65 4.88 9.10
C CYS A 397 20.00 4.78 10.59
N ASN A 398 19.10 5.25 11.45
CA ASN A 398 19.24 5.13 12.89
C ASN A 398 17.90 4.79 13.53
N GLY A 399 17.90 3.83 14.46
CA GLY A 399 16.69 3.29 15.07
C GLY A 399 16.18 2.01 14.41
N GLY A 400 14.96 1.62 14.76
CA GLY A 400 14.32 0.35 14.44
C GLY A 400 14.43 -0.70 15.55
N ASN A 401 13.45 -1.61 15.64
CA ASN A 401 13.64 -2.87 16.34
C ASN A 401 14.84 -3.61 15.72
N TYR A 402 14.76 -3.81 14.41
CA TYR A 402 15.91 -3.94 13.53
C TYR A 402 15.90 -2.75 12.58
N SER A 403 17.05 -2.12 12.35
CA SER A 403 17.15 -1.00 11.40
C SER A 403 16.65 -1.39 10.00
N ILE A 404 17.06 -2.56 9.54
CA ILE A 404 16.56 -3.25 8.34
C ILE A 404 15.88 -4.53 8.82
N ASN A 405 14.56 -4.60 8.68
CA ASN A 405 13.80 -5.78 9.09
C ASN A 405 13.34 -6.54 7.84
N ILE A 406 13.87 -7.74 7.64
CA ILE A 406 13.49 -8.63 6.55
C ILE A 406 12.67 -9.77 7.14
N ARG A 407 11.42 -9.92 6.68
CA ARG A 407 10.58 -11.06 7.08
C ARG A 407 11.13 -12.36 6.53
N ASP A 408 11.00 -13.45 7.29
CA ASP A 408 11.40 -14.80 6.87
C ASP A 408 10.60 -15.33 5.69
N ASP A 409 9.32 -14.97 5.61
CA ASP A 409 8.42 -15.37 4.53
C ASP A 409 8.56 -14.51 3.26
N THR A 410 9.54 -13.59 3.22
CA THR A 410 9.79 -12.80 2.00
C THR A 410 10.38 -13.69 0.92
N ASN A 411 9.68 -13.80 -0.21
CA ASN A 411 10.27 -14.26 -1.45
C ASN A 411 11.11 -13.12 -2.03
N ALA A 412 12.38 -13.07 -1.66
CA ALA A 412 13.31 -12.04 -2.08
C ALA A 412 14.02 -12.43 -3.38
N SER A 413 14.20 -11.47 -4.29
CA SER A 413 15.02 -11.66 -5.49
C SER A 413 15.72 -10.36 -5.87
N ASN A 414 17.05 -10.38 -5.95
CA ASN A 414 17.85 -9.21 -6.30
C ASN A 414 17.58 -8.00 -5.37
N ILE A 415 17.69 -8.22 -4.07
CA ILE A 415 17.67 -7.18 -3.04
C ILE A 415 19.10 -6.90 -2.61
N VAL A 416 19.56 -5.66 -2.73
CA VAL A 416 20.95 -5.28 -2.47
C VAL A 416 21.04 -4.16 -1.43
N PHE A 417 21.84 -4.40 -0.39
CA PHE A 417 22.21 -3.43 0.63
C PHE A 417 23.70 -3.13 0.53
N ARG A 418 24.09 -1.87 0.30
CA ARG A 418 25.50 -1.47 0.21
C ARG A 418 25.79 -0.03 0.59
N ARG A 419 26.98 0.21 1.11
CA ARG A 419 27.51 1.55 1.48
C ARG A 419 26.59 2.33 2.41
N ASN A 420 25.75 1.65 3.19
CA ASN A 420 24.88 2.31 4.16
C ASN A 420 25.61 2.51 5.49
N VAL A 421 25.19 3.53 6.21
CA VAL A 421 25.76 3.94 7.48
C VAL A 421 24.68 3.84 8.57
N PHE A 422 24.97 3.10 9.63
CA PHE A 422 23.98 2.81 10.67
C PHE A 422 24.34 3.42 12.02
N GLY A 423 23.36 4.07 12.65
CA GLY A 423 23.45 4.48 14.05
C GLY A 423 23.24 3.30 15.01
N ARG A 424 23.17 3.62 16.31
CA ARG A 424 23.13 2.61 17.39
C ARG A 424 21.77 2.52 18.10
N ASP A 425 20.81 3.35 17.75
CA ASP A 425 19.53 3.45 18.48
C ASP A 425 18.53 2.32 18.15
N PHE A 426 19.01 1.19 17.63
CA PHE A 426 18.20 0.01 17.37
C PHE A 426 17.99 -0.84 18.64
N ARG A 427 16.93 -1.67 18.66
CA ARG A 427 16.64 -2.57 19.79
C ARG A 427 17.44 -3.88 19.74
N TYR A 428 17.40 -4.58 18.62
CA TYR A 428 17.91 -5.94 18.48
C TYR A 428 19.18 -6.01 17.62
N GLY A 429 19.24 -5.23 16.54
CA GLY A 429 20.38 -5.21 15.65
C GLY A 429 20.17 -4.29 14.44
N VAL A 430 21.19 -4.19 13.58
CA VAL A 430 21.06 -3.47 12.32
C VAL A 430 20.18 -4.22 11.34
N VAL A 431 20.33 -5.53 11.22
CA VAL A 431 19.62 -6.31 10.20
C VAL A 431 19.11 -7.63 10.73
N ALA A 432 17.85 -7.93 10.44
CA ALA A 432 17.30 -9.28 10.56
C ALA A 432 17.44 -10.01 9.22
N ARG A 433 17.88 -11.28 9.26
CA ARG A 433 17.88 -12.21 8.10
C ARG A 433 18.61 -11.68 6.86
N HIS A 434 19.78 -11.08 7.04
CA HIS A 434 20.62 -10.59 5.94
C HIS A 434 21.05 -11.69 4.94
N ASN A 435 21.00 -12.95 5.37
CA ASN A 435 21.36 -14.15 4.60
C ASN A 435 20.15 -14.85 3.94
N LEU A 436 18.97 -14.23 3.94
CA LEU A 436 17.80 -14.75 3.23
C LEU A 436 18.12 -14.90 1.73
N PRO A 437 17.76 -16.02 1.07
CA PRO A 437 18.00 -16.18 -0.37
C PRO A 437 17.45 -15.00 -1.19
N GLY A 438 18.25 -14.51 -2.13
CA GLY A 438 17.90 -13.35 -2.96
C GLY A 438 18.22 -11.98 -2.33
N VAL A 439 18.72 -11.95 -1.08
CA VAL A 439 19.29 -10.77 -0.43
C VAL A 439 20.82 -10.81 -0.54
N THR A 440 21.40 -9.68 -0.94
CA THR A 440 22.84 -9.43 -0.93
C THR A 440 23.14 -8.33 0.09
N TRP A 441 23.92 -8.68 1.11
CA TRP A 441 24.40 -7.75 2.12
C TRP A 441 25.90 -7.53 1.94
N GLU A 442 26.32 -6.36 1.48
CA GLU A 442 27.75 -6.07 1.31
C GLU A 442 28.42 -5.67 2.65
N ALA A 443 29.69 -6.00 2.82
CA ALA A 443 30.52 -5.55 3.96
C ALA A 443 30.69 -4.02 4.01
N SER A 444 30.34 -3.31 2.93
CA SER A 444 30.34 -1.85 2.85
C SER A 444 29.25 -1.19 3.72
N ASN A 445 28.34 -1.97 4.32
CA ASN A 445 27.40 -1.50 5.32
C ASN A 445 28.08 -1.39 6.68
N VAL A 446 28.23 -0.18 7.21
CA VAL A 446 29.09 0.11 8.37
C VAL A 446 28.37 0.89 9.46
N TYR A 447 28.86 0.77 10.70
CA TYR A 447 28.40 1.64 11.78
C TYR A 447 28.92 3.07 11.61
N PHE A 448 28.10 4.04 12.01
CA PHE A 448 28.43 5.46 11.91
C PHE A 448 29.65 5.86 12.73
N ASP A 449 29.75 5.35 13.96
CA ASP A 449 30.73 5.72 14.97
C ASP A 449 32.15 5.22 14.67
N ASN A 450 32.28 3.96 14.26
CA ASN A 450 33.57 3.28 14.15
C ASN A 450 33.90 2.78 12.74
N LYS A 451 32.97 2.95 11.78
CA LYS A 451 33.10 2.52 10.38
C LYS A 451 33.36 1.03 10.18
N GLN A 452 33.14 0.21 11.21
CA GLN A 452 33.25 -1.24 11.10
C GLN A 452 32.02 -1.82 10.41
N PRO A 453 32.17 -2.92 9.65
CA PRO A 453 31.04 -3.66 9.09
C PRO A 453 30.01 -4.01 10.16
N VAL A 454 28.73 -3.89 9.82
CA VAL A 454 27.63 -4.19 10.75
C VAL A 454 27.32 -5.67 10.88
N VAL A 455 27.66 -6.45 9.85
CA VAL A 455 27.68 -7.91 9.84
C VAL A 455 29.13 -8.31 9.55
N THR A 456 29.67 -9.22 10.35
CA THR A 456 30.97 -9.85 10.14
C THR A 456 30.71 -11.31 9.82
N ASP A 457 31.31 -11.82 8.75
CA ASP A 457 31.24 -13.23 8.35
C ASP A 457 31.88 -14.18 9.38
#